data_AF-A0A0S8KF18-F1
#
_entry.id   AF-A0A0S8KF18-F1
#
_cell.length_a   1.000
_cell.length_b   1.000
_cell.length_c   1.000
_cell.angle_alpha   90.00
_cell.angle_beta   90.00
_cell.angle_gamma   90.00
#
_symmetry.space_group_name_H-M   'P 1'
#
loop_
_entity.id
_entity.type
_entity.pdbx_description
1 polymer ?
#
loop_
_entity_poly.entity_id
_entity_poly.type
_entity_poly.pdbx_seq_one_letter_code
_entity_poly.pdbx_strand_id
1 'polypeptide(L)'
;MLGASKVCYAGPEMSAQERLLLPGAELSRPALVLAQRFVQRWDLYARQLDDGRYVCVHEILNVDLLFDHLRGEITLGTYLLDQEGRARFLVLDADDKPSWERLSYL
;
A
#
# COMPACT_ATOMS: atom_id res chain seq x y z
N MET A 1 25.36 6.28 -14.49
CA MET A 1 24.38 6.75 -13.48
C MET A 1 23.11 7.11 -14.21
N LEU A 2 22.10 6.23 -14.21
CA LEU A 2 20.78 6.53 -14.75
C LEU A 2 19.81 6.47 -13.58
N GLY A 3 19.30 7.64 -13.19
CA GLY A 3 18.31 7.78 -12.13
C GLY A 3 16.99 7.14 -12.56
N ALA A 4 16.49 6.23 -11.74
CA ALA A 4 15.14 5.70 -11.90
C ALA A 4 14.15 6.84 -11.62
N SER A 5 13.50 7.33 -12.68
CA SER A 5 12.38 8.25 -12.56
C SER A 5 11.20 7.47 -11.97
N LYS A 6 10.82 7.84 -10.75
CA LYS A 6 9.67 7.29 -10.04
C LYS A 6 8.41 7.88 -10.68
N VAL A 7 7.87 7.21 -11.70
CA VAL A 7 6.58 7.59 -12.28
C VAL A 7 5.50 6.93 -11.42
N CYS A 8 5.03 7.65 -10.42
CA CYS A 8 3.77 7.32 -9.75
C CYS A 8 2.63 7.69 -10.70
N TYR A 9 1.65 6.81 -10.88
CA TYR A 9 0.44 7.10 -11.66
C TYR A 9 -0.16 8.46 -11.26
N ALA A 10 -0.10 9.42 -12.16
CA ALA A 10 -0.85 10.66 -12.05
C ALA A 10 -2.28 10.37 -12.54
N GLY A 11 -3.17 10.01 -11.60
CA GLY A 11 -4.60 10.27 -11.79
C GLY A 11 -4.82 11.78 -12.02
N PRO A 12 -6.05 12.23 -12.36
CA PRO A 12 -6.32 13.67 -12.43
C PRO A 12 -5.76 14.33 -11.18
N GLU A 13 -4.97 15.40 -11.35
CA GLU A 13 -4.28 16.09 -10.25
C GLU A 13 -5.32 16.67 -9.29
N MET A 14 -5.81 15.83 -8.38
CA MET A 14 -6.50 16.26 -7.17
C MET A 14 -5.43 16.96 -6.34
N SER A 15 -5.68 18.24 -6.08
CA SER A 15 -4.83 19.06 -5.22
C SER A 15 -4.58 18.31 -3.90
N ALA A 16 -3.42 18.50 -3.29
CA ALA A 16 -3.12 17.94 -1.97
C ALA A 16 -4.20 18.35 -0.92
N GLN A 17 -4.90 19.46 -1.18
CA GLN A 17 -6.01 19.97 -0.39
C GLN A 17 -7.30 19.14 -0.56
N GLU A 18 -7.59 18.62 -1.76
CA GLU A 18 -8.77 17.77 -2.02
C GLU A 18 -8.65 16.36 -1.44
N ARG A 19 -7.42 15.83 -1.28
CA ARG A 19 -7.18 14.55 -0.59
C ARG A 19 -7.36 14.64 0.92
N LEU A 20 -7.31 15.85 1.48
CA LEU A 20 -7.19 16.09 2.92
C LEU A 20 -8.53 16.20 3.67
N LEU A 21 -9.67 16.06 2.99
CA LEU A 21 -10.99 16.35 3.57
C LEU A 21 -11.93 15.13 3.66
N LEU A 22 -11.39 13.91 3.73
CA LEU A 22 -12.20 12.76 4.15
C LEU A 22 -12.27 12.75 5.70
N PRO A 23 -13.46 12.90 6.31
CA PRO A 23 -13.60 12.77 7.76
C PRO A 23 -13.09 11.42 8.24
N GLY A 24 -12.50 11.35 9.44
CA GLY A 24 -11.96 10.09 9.98
C GLY A 24 -13.00 8.95 10.06
N ALA A 25 -14.29 9.27 10.20
CA ALA A 25 -15.36 8.29 10.12
C ALA A 25 -15.43 7.55 8.76
N GLU A 26 -15.08 8.22 7.66
CA GLU A 26 -15.12 7.65 6.32
C GLU A 26 -13.97 6.67 6.05
N LEU A 27 -12.80 6.89 6.67
CA LEU A 27 -11.63 6.03 6.51
C LEU A 27 -11.64 4.79 7.42
N SER A 28 -12.48 4.79 8.46
CA SER A 28 -12.58 3.68 9.42
C SER A 28 -13.03 2.38 8.75
N ARG A 29 -14.04 2.46 7.86
CA ARG A 29 -14.55 1.28 7.15
C ARG A 29 -13.55 0.74 6.12
N PRO A 30 -12.93 1.56 5.24
CA PRO A 30 -11.85 1.12 4.37
C PRO A 30 -10.68 0.46 5.11
N ALA A 31 -10.24 1.00 6.25
CA ALA A 31 -9.16 0.40 7.05
C ALA A 31 -9.51 -1.03 7.48
N LEU A 32 -10.73 -1.24 7.98
CA LEU A 32 -11.25 -2.57 8.35
C LEU A 32 -11.35 -3.52 7.15
N VAL A 33 -11.78 -3.03 5.99
CA VAL A 33 -11.86 -3.85 4.77
C VAL A 33 -10.47 -4.24 4.28
N LEU A 34 -9.50 -3.31 4.29
CA LEU A 34 -8.10 -3.59 3.95
C LEU A 34 -7.51 -4.67 4.87
N ALA A 35 -7.68 -4.49 6.18
CA ALA A 35 -7.30 -5.47 7.19
C ALA A 35 -7.84 -6.87 6.88
N GLN A 36 -9.14 -6.98 6.62
CA GLN A 36 -9.79 -8.29 6.43
C GLN A 36 -9.44 -8.96 5.09
N ARG A 37 -9.20 -8.18 4.04
CA ARG A 37 -9.07 -8.70 2.67
C ARG A 37 -7.63 -8.88 2.24
N PHE A 38 -6.74 -7.96 2.62
CA PHE A 38 -5.40 -7.86 2.07
C PHE A 38 -4.29 -8.05 3.10
N VAL A 39 -4.59 -7.99 4.39
CA VAL A 39 -3.61 -8.32 5.44
C VAL A 39 -3.75 -9.78 5.83
N GLN A 40 -2.68 -10.54 5.67
CA GLN A 40 -2.59 -11.92 6.13
C GLN A 40 -1.47 -12.16 7.13
N ARG A 41 -0.46 -11.29 7.16
CA ARG A 41 0.63 -11.33 8.13
C ARG A 41 0.56 -10.10 9.04
N TRP A 42 0.55 -10.35 10.34
CA TRP A 42 0.24 -9.35 11.36
C TRP A 42 1.38 -9.12 12.36
N ASP A 43 2.39 -10.00 12.41
CA ASP A 43 3.55 -9.91 13.32
C ASP A 43 4.64 -8.94 12.86
N LEU A 44 4.55 -8.44 11.62
CA LEU A 44 5.49 -7.48 11.06
C LEU A 44 4.89 -6.75 9.85
N TYR A 45 5.46 -5.58 9.52
CA TYR A 45 5.06 -4.76 8.38
C TYR A 45 6.22 -3.92 7.85
N ALA A 46 6.13 -3.49 6.60
CA ALA A 46 7.10 -2.56 6.02
C ALA A 46 6.63 -1.12 6.26
N ARG A 47 7.51 -0.24 6.71
CA ARG A 47 7.25 1.19 6.84
C ARG A 47 8.17 1.97 5.91
N GLN A 48 7.62 2.91 5.15
CA GLN A 48 8.41 3.84 4.37
C GLN A 48 9.01 4.93 5.27
N LEU A 49 10.29 5.22 5.08
CA LEU A 49 10.98 6.35 5.67
C LEU A 49 10.81 7.59 4.79
N ASP A 50 11.14 8.76 5.34
CA ASP A 50 11.03 10.05 4.64
C ASP A 50 11.91 10.12 3.37
N ASP A 51 12.99 9.32 3.32
CA ASP A 51 13.86 9.19 2.14
C ASP A 51 13.32 8.21 1.09
N GLY A 52 12.12 7.66 1.30
CA GLY A 52 11.42 6.75 0.41
C GLY A 52 11.83 5.28 0.51
N ARG A 53 12.86 4.93 1.29
CA ARG A 53 13.24 3.53 1.57
C ARG A 53 12.21 2.88 2.48
N TYR A 54 12.15 1.55 2.45
CA TYR A 54 11.32 0.77 3.37
C TYR A 54 12.18 0.03 4.39
N VAL A 55 11.70 -0.03 5.63
CA VAL A 55 12.26 -0.86 6.70
C VAL A 55 11.23 -1.86 7.19
N CYS A 56 11.68 -3.06 7.55
CA CYS A 56 10.84 -4.07 8.19
C CYS A 56 10.72 -3.77 9.68
N VAL A 57 9.51 -3.52 10.15
CA VAL A 57 9.17 -3.35 11.56
C VAL A 57 8.64 -4.68 12.09
N HIS A 58 9.31 -5.24 13.09
CA HIS A 58 8.95 -6.51 13.73
C HIS A 58 8.02 -6.26 14.93
N GLU A 59 6.87 -5.64 14.64
CA GLU A 59 5.83 -5.32 15.61
C GLU A 59 4.45 -5.67 15.04
N ILE A 60 3.47 -5.78 15.94
CA ILE A 60 2.09 -6.10 15.56
C ILE A 60 1.52 -4.97 14.69
N LEU A 61 1.17 -5.29 13.44
CA LEU A 61 0.33 -4.43 12.62
C LEU A 61 -1.08 -4.39 13.23
N ASN A 62 -1.70 -3.22 13.28
CA ASN A 62 -3.06 -3.07 13.77
C ASN A 62 -3.88 -2.16 12.85
N VAL A 63 -5.18 -2.07 13.10
CA VAL A 63 -6.10 -1.31 12.26
C VAL A 63 -5.83 0.20 12.33
N ASP A 64 -5.36 0.72 13.46
CA ASP A 64 -5.03 2.14 13.61
C ASP A 64 -3.87 2.53 12.70
N LEU A 65 -2.85 1.68 12.57
CA LEU A 65 -1.75 1.89 11.63
C LEU A 65 -2.23 1.89 10.16
N LEU A 66 -3.21 1.05 9.81
CA LEU A 66 -3.82 1.08 8.48
C LEU A 66 -4.64 2.34 8.26
N PHE A 67 -5.27 2.85 9.32
CA PHE A 67 -6.01 4.09 9.30
C PHE A 67 -5.08 5.30 9.13
N ASP A 68 -3.95 5.34 9.83
CA ASP A 68 -2.88 6.34 9.63
C ASP A 68 -2.33 6.30 8.21
N HIS A 69 -2.19 5.08 7.65
CA HIS A 69 -1.76 4.89 6.27
C HIS A 69 -2.74 5.50 5.27
N LEU A 70 -4.04 5.24 5.45
CA LEU A 70 -5.09 5.81 4.61
C LEU A 70 -5.23 7.32 4.74
N ARG A 71 -4.91 7.89 5.91
CA ARG A 71 -4.82 9.34 6.12
C ARG A 71 -3.60 9.97 5.45
N GLY A 72 -2.64 9.17 4.99
CA GLY A 72 -1.39 9.65 4.42
C GLY A 72 -0.37 10.12 5.47
N GLU A 73 -0.56 9.77 6.74
CA GLU A 73 0.38 10.12 7.83
C GLU A 73 1.63 9.23 7.81
N ILE A 74 1.45 7.99 7.38
CA ILE A 74 2.53 7.01 7.17
C ILE A 74 2.30 6.24 5.87
N THR A 75 3.36 5.69 5.30
CA THR A 75 3.23 4.73 4.19
C THR A 75 3.62 3.35 4.68
N LEU A 76 2.70 2.39 4.56
CA LEU A 76 2.89 1.00 4.96
C LEU A 76 2.91 0.07 3.75
N GLY A 77 3.69 -0.99 3.86
CA GLY A 77 3.61 -2.17 3.01
C GLY A 77 3.29 -3.39 3.87
N THR A 78 2.47 -4.29 3.33
CA THR A 78 2.07 -5.54 3.99
C THR A 78 2.71 -6.72 3.29
N TYR A 79 3.02 -7.77 4.04
CA TYR A 79 3.62 -8.98 3.47
C TYR A 79 2.53 -9.93 2.95
N LEU A 80 2.66 -10.34 1.69
CA LEU A 80 1.74 -11.26 1.00
C LEU A 80 1.87 -12.72 1.45
N LEU A 81 2.96 -13.07 2.11
CA LEU A 81 3.18 -14.42 2.65
C LEU A 81 2.86 -14.42 4.14
N ASP A 82 2.18 -15.48 4.59
CA ASP A 82 2.00 -15.75 6.03
C ASP A 82 3.30 -16.27 6.67
N GLN A 83 3.24 -16.69 7.94
CA GLN A 83 4.41 -17.15 8.68
C GLN A 83 4.94 -18.50 8.15
N GLU A 84 4.09 -19.27 7.48
CA GLU A 84 4.41 -20.53 6.83
C GLU A 84 4.83 -20.37 5.36
N GLY A 85 4.90 -19.14 4.85
CA GLY A 85 5.33 -18.84 3.48
C GLY A 85 4.25 -19.06 2.42
N ARG A 86 2.97 -19.00 2.77
CA ARG A 86 1.83 -19.23 1.85
C ARG A 86 1.16 -17.91 1.49
N ALA A 87 0.66 -17.82 0.25
CA ALA A 87 -0.09 -16.66 -0.24
C ALA A 87 -1.58 -17.00 -0.38
N ARG A 88 -2.46 -16.04 -0.08
CA ARG A 88 -3.92 -16.14 -0.37
C ARG A 88 -4.32 -15.56 -1.72
N PHE A 89 -3.48 -14.66 -2.25
CA PHE A 89 -3.71 -13.96 -3.51
C PHE A 89 -2.37 -13.55 -4.13
N LEU A 90 -2.40 -13.23 -5.42
CA LEU A 90 -1.29 -12.65 -6.16
C LEU A 90 -1.62 -11.19 -6.48
N VAL A 91 -0.60 -10.34 -6.49
CA VAL A 91 -0.70 -8.96 -6.99
C VAL A 91 0.02 -8.89 -8.33
N LEU A 92 -0.70 -8.47 -9.35
CA LEU A 92 -0.13 -8.14 -10.66
C LEU A 92 -0.08 -6.62 -10.74
N ASP A 93 1.14 -6.09 -10.83
CA ASP A 93 1.39 -4.66 -10.94
C ASP A 93 1.83 -4.31 -12.35
N ALA A 94 1.20 -3.29 -12.93
CA ALA A 94 1.43 -2.88 -14.32
C ALA A 94 1.36 -1.36 -14.41
N ASP A 95 2.48 -0.74 -14.06
CA ASP A 95 2.64 0.72 -13.99
C ASP A 95 2.68 1.40 -15.37
N ASP A 96 2.84 0.63 -16.45
CA ASP A 96 2.92 1.16 -17.81
C ASP A 96 2.15 0.31 -18.83
N LYS A 97 1.84 0.94 -19.97
CA LYS A 97 1.11 0.31 -21.07
C LYS A 97 1.78 -0.98 -21.57
N PRO A 98 3.11 -1.05 -21.77
CA PRO A 98 3.78 -2.30 -22.13
C PRO A 98 3.58 -3.43 -21.11
N SER A 99 3.61 -3.13 -19.81
CA SER A 99 3.40 -4.10 -18.75
C SER A 99 1.95 -4.60 -18.72
N TRP A 100 0.99 -3.71 -18.94
CA TRP A 100 -0.42 -4.07 -19.07
C TRP A 100 -0.70 -5.00 -20.26
N GLU A 101 -0.15 -4.68 -21.44
CA GLU A 101 -0.27 -5.51 -22.64
C GLU A 101 0.30 -6.93 -22.43
N ARG A 102 1.35 -7.09 -21.59
CA ARG A 102 1.86 -8.42 -21.24
C ARG A 102 0.90 -9.22 -20.37
N LEU A 103 0.15 -8.56 -19.48
CA LEU A 103 -0.81 -9.22 -18.60
C LEU A 103 -2.12 -9.58 -19.31
N SER A 104 -2.47 -8.96 -20.43
CA SER A 104 -3.73 -9.23 -21.15
C SER A 104 -3.82 -10.62 -21.80
N TYR A 105 -2.80 -11.46 -21.62
CA TYR A 105 -2.73 -12.82 -22.13
C TYR A 105 -2.72 -13.89 -21.01
N LEU A 106 -2.88 -13.47 -19.73
CA LEU A 106 -3.11 -14.36 -18.59
C LEU A 106 -4.59 -14.77 -18.50
#